data_AF-A0A6S7ASF8-F1
#
_entry.id   AF-A0A6S7ASF8-F1
#
_cell.length_a   1.000
_cell.length_b   1.000
_cell.length_c   1.000
_cell.angle_alpha   90.00
_cell.angle_beta   90.00
_cell.angle_gamma   90.00
#
_symmetry.space_group_name_H-M   'P 1'
#
loop_
_entity.id
_entity.type
_entity.pdbx_description
1 polymer ?
#
loop_
_entity_poly.entity_id
_entity_poly.type
_entity_poly.pdbx_seq_one_letter_code
_entity_poly.pdbx_strand_id
1 'polypeptide(L)'
;MAARAGLAQVAAKHLQVTAGEAVHWSAGKDQNLAVMGALRLHTGQGLGIVAGLQQGGADSGLDLISAKGNVDVQAQHDILRVQAQKDITIGSAQTAVEYAAPKRIRIATAAGASIVLEGGNITVTAPGRIDVKTGNKQFAGPDRLPYAFPQFTVCKQCVLDAHDGVQSITDKA
;
A
#
# COMPACT_ATOMS: atom_id res chain seq x y z
N MET A 1 19.15 32.12 -0.01
CA MET A 1 18.96 32.74 -1.34
C MET A 1 17.51 33.20 -1.44
N ALA A 2 17.22 34.35 -2.02
CA ALA A 2 15.86 34.86 -2.20
C ALA A 2 15.71 35.50 -3.58
N ALA A 3 14.55 35.35 -4.21
CA ALA A 3 14.25 35.95 -5.51
C ALA A 3 12.75 36.29 -5.61
N ARG A 4 12.41 37.39 -6.30
CA ARG A 4 11.01 37.89 -6.40
C ARG A 4 10.19 37.19 -7.49
N ALA A 5 10.83 36.89 -8.62
CA ALA A 5 10.16 36.29 -9.78
C ALA A 5 10.42 34.77 -9.89
N GLY A 6 11.61 34.30 -9.52
CA GLY A 6 11.95 32.88 -9.58
C GLY A 6 13.38 32.57 -9.18
N LEU A 7 13.63 31.32 -8.83
CA LEU A 7 14.94 30.78 -8.46
C LEU A 7 15.09 29.40 -9.09
N ALA A 8 16.23 29.13 -9.72
CA ALA A 8 16.56 27.83 -10.30
C ALA A 8 17.89 27.31 -9.74
N GLN A 9 17.90 26.04 -9.33
CA GLN A 9 19.10 25.32 -8.92
C GLN A 9 19.31 24.16 -9.89
N VAL A 10 20.45 24.14 -10.56
CA VAL A 10 20.77 23.14 -11.59
C VAL A 10 22.17 22.59 -11.35
N ALA A 11 22.35 21.30 -11.61
CA ALA A 11 23.64 20.63 -11.51
C ALA A 11 23.79 19.65 -12.67
N ALA A 12 24.99 19.56 -13.25
CA ALA A 12 25.25 18.66 -14.38
C ALA A 12 25.34 17.18 -13.97
N LYS A 13 25.65 16.89 -12.68
CA LYS A 13 25.81 15.53 -12.17
C LYS A 13 24.88 15.23 -10.99
N HIS A 14 24.99 15.97 -9.89
CA HIS A 14 24.19 15.71 -8.69
C HIS A 14 23.86 17.01 -7.96
N LEU A 15 22.71 17.03 -7.30
CA LEU A 15 22.28 18.05 -6.36
C LEU A 15 21.89 17.33 -5.06
N GLN A 16 22.51 17.72 -3.94
CA GLN A 16 22.24 17.14 -2.62
C GLN A 16 21.76 18.24 -1.68
N VAL A 17 20.71 17.94 -0.92
CA VAL A 17 20.19 18.79 0.15
C VAL A 17 20.19 17.96 1.43
N THR A 18 20.87 18.44 2.46
CA THR A 18 20.99 17.77 3.76
C THR A 18 20.84 18.81 4.87
N ALA A 19 20.15 18.45 5.96
CA ALA A 19 20.01 19.28 7.15
C ALA A 19 20.14 18.37 8.38
N GLY A 20 20.73 18.91 9.46
CA GLY A 20 20.88 18.17 10.72
C GLY A 20 19.57 17.97 11.47
N GLU A 21 18.57 18.82 11.21
CA GLU A 21 17.27 18.78 11.90
C GLU A 21 16.12 18.57 10.92
N ALA A 22 15.89 19.49 9.98
CA ALA A 22 14.73 19.43 9.10
C ALA A 22 14.96 20.12 7.74
N VAL A 23 14.24 19.64 6.72
CA VAL A 23 14.08 20.30 5.43
C VAL A 23 12.59 20.46 5.16
N HIS A 24 12.16 21.68 4.84
CA HIS A 24 10.75 22.00 4.54
C HIS A 24 10.60 22.53 3.11
N TRP A 25 9.66 21.95 2.38
CA TRP A 25 9.29 22.36 1.01
C TRP A 25 7.83 22.76 1.02
N SER A 26 7.55 24.04 0.76
CA SER A 26 6.19 24.57 0.71
C SER A 26 5.97 25.31 -0.62
N ALA A 27 4.76 25.19 -1.17
CA ALA A 27 4.34 25.90 -2.37
C ALA A 27 2.93 26.44 -2.16
N GLY A 28 2.65 27.65 -2.65
CA GLY A 28 1.32 28.26 -2.54
C GLY A 28 0.29 27.71 -3.53
N LYS A 29 0.73 26.96 -4.54
CA LYS A 29 -0.12 26.27 -5.52
C LYS A 29 0.29 24.81 -5.63
N ASP A 30 1.31 24.52 -6.43
CA ASP A 30 1.65 23.15 -6.83
C ASP A 30 3.11 22.80 -6.49
N GLN A 31 3.35 21.53 -6.18
CA GLN A 31 4.69 20.93 -6.15
C GLN A 31 4.73 19.80 -7.18
N ASN A 32 5.60 19.94 -8.18
CA ASN A 32 5.75 18.95 -9.25
C ASN A 32 7.13 18.30 -9.14
N LEU A 33 7.15 16.97 -8.99
CA LEU A 33 8.36 16.17 -8.97
C LEU A 33 8.37 15.21 -10.16
N ALA A 34 9.32 15.40 -11.07
CA ALA A 34 9.49 14.54 -12.24
C ALA A 34 10.86 13.85 -12.20
N VAL A 35 10.87 12.52 -12.31
CA VAL A 35 12.08 11.69 -12.26
C VAL A 35 12.07 10.77 -13.47
N MET A 36 13.14 10.80 -14.27
CA MET A 36 13.27 9.95 -15.47
C MET A 36 13.71 8.52 -15.15
N GLY A 37 14.49 8.36 -14.08
CA GLY A 37 14.94 7.07 -13.57
C GLY A 37 14.00 6.54 -12.48
N ALA A 38 14.55 6.23 -11.32
CA ALA A 38 13.78 5.73 -10.18
C ALA A 38 13.63 6.80 -9.09
N LEU A 39 12.43 6.92 -8.53
CA LEU A 39 12.18 7.63 -7.28
C LEU A 39 12.15 6.62 -6.13
N ARG A 40 12.91 6.88 -5.07
CA ARG A 40 12.88 6.09 -3.83
C ARG A 40 12.71 7.01 -2.65
N LEU A 41 11.81 6.66 -1.75
CA LEU A 41 11.53 7.39 -0.52
C LEU A 41 11.80 6.45 0.65
N HIS A 42 12.72 6.84 1.53
CA HIS A 42 13.11 6.07 2.69
C HIS A 42 13.00 6.95 3.94
N THR A 43 12.38 6.43 4.99
CA THR A 43 12.15 7.15 6.25
C THR A 43 12.53 6.24 7.41
N GLY A 44 13.22 6.78 8.42
CA GLY A 44 13.60 6.00 9.61
C GLY A 44 12.44 5.67 10.56
N GLN A 45 11.33 6.41 10.50
CA GLN A 45 10.20 6.25 11.43
C GLN A 45 8.85 6.14 10.71
N GLY A 46 8.55 7.02 9.76
CA GLY A 46 7.29 6.95 9.02
C GLY A 46 7.23 7.91 7.83
N LEU A 47 6.31 7.59 6.93
CA LEU A 47 5.96 8.37 5.74
C LEU A 47 4.45 8.65 5.77
N GLY A 48 4.06 9.93 5.68
CA GLY A 48 2.67 10.36 5.63
C GLY A 48 2.36 11.05 4.31
N ILE A 49 1.23 10.70 3.68
CA ILE A 49 0.70 11.36 2.49
C ILE A 49 -0.77 11.66 2.76
N VAL A 50 -1.16 12.91 2.54
CA VAL A 50 -2.55 13.37 2.69
C VAL A 50 -2.89 14.28 1.52
N ALA A 51 -4.07 14.08 0.94
CA ALA A 51 -4.60 14.84 -0.18
C ALA A 51 -6.05 15.25 0.09
N GLY A 52 -6.55 16.27 -0.61
CA GLY A 52 -7.97 16.68 -0.53
C GLY A 52 -8.40 17.37 0.78
N LEU A 53 -7.47 18.01 1.51
CA LEU A 53 -7.79 18.72 2.76
C LEU A 53 -8.60 20.01 2.58
N GLN A 54 -8.75 20.51 1.35
CA GLN A 54 -9.50 21.72 1.03
C GLN A 54 -10.62 21.39 0.05
N GLN A 55 -11.81 21.93 0.31
CA GLN A 55 -12.94 21.83 -0.62
C GLN A 55 -12.78 22.88 -1.73
N GLY A 56 -11.94 22.60 -2.73
CA GLY A 56 -11.86 23.36 -3.98
C GLY A 56 -12.56 22.57 -5.09
N GLY A 57 -13.33 23.24 -5.95
CA GLY A 57 -14.33 22.63 -6.85
C GLY A 57 -13.84 21.74 -8.01
N ALA A 58 -12.72 21.03 -7.86
CA ALA A 58 -12.27 19.98 -8.78
C ALA A 58 -12.09 18.66 -8.01
N ASP A 59 -12.08 17.54 -8.74
CA ASP A 59 -11.88 16.18 -8.23
C ASP A 59 -10.58 16.06 -7.40
N SER A 60 -10.66 16.40 -6.12
CA SER A 60 -9.53 16.36 -5.19
C SER A 60 -9.41 14.95 -4.62
N GLY A 61 -8.26 14.29 -4.84
CA GLY A 61 -8.02 12.92 -4.39
C GLY A 61 -6.53 12.53 -4.41
N LEU A 62 -6.27 11.24 -4.18
CA LEU A 62 -4.95 10.62 -4.30
C LEU A 62 -5.03 9.53 -5.37
N ASP A 63 -4.29 9.72 -6.46
CA ASP A 63 -4.12 8.72 -7.51
C ASP A 63 -2.75 8.05 -7.40
N LEU A 64 -2.74 6.71 -7.38
CA LEU A 64 -1.55 5.87 -7.35
C LEU A 64 -1.60 4.92 -8.56
N ILE A 65 -0.97 5.31 -9.66
CA ILE A 65 -1.12 4.65 -10.96
C ILE A 65 0.24 4.14 -11.44
N SER A 66 0.28 2.85 -11.81
CA SER A 66 1.38 2.27 -12.58
C SER A 66 0.90 1.95 -13.99
N ALA A 67 1.47 2.60 -15.00
CA ALA A 67 1.11 2.37 -16.40
C ALA A 67 1.60 0.99 -16.91
N LYS A 68 2.73 0.51 -16.36
CA LYS A 68 3.33 -0.79 -16.68
C LYS A 68 4.02 -1.34 -15.44
N GLY A 69 3.92 -2.66 -15.25
CA GLY A 69 4.45 -3.33 -14.06
C GLY A 69 3.45 -3.37 -12.92
N ASN A 70 3.85 -3.99 -11.82
CA ASN A 70 3.02 -4.21 -10.65
C ASN A 70 2.98 -2.99 -9.72
N VAL A 71 1.87 -2.82 -9.02
CA VAL A 71 1.81 -2.03 -7.79
C VAL A 71 1.82 -3.03 -6.64
N ASP A 72 2.81 -2.92 -5.76
CA ASP A 72 2.97 -3.80 -4.61
C ASP A 72 2.87 -2.98 -3.31
N VAL A 73 1.98 -3.40 -2.42
CA VAL A 73 1.70 -2.72 -1.15
C VAL A 73 1.75 -3.76 -0.03
N GLN A 74 2.72 -3.61 0.88
CA GLN A 74 2.96 -4.60 1.93
C GLN A 74 3.17 -3.92 3.28
N ALA A 75 2.52 -4.48 4.31
CA ALA A 75 2.89 -4.29 5.70
C ALA A 75 3.54 -5.59 6.19
N GLN A 76 4.87 -5.65 6.14
CA GLN A 76 5.61 -6.92 6.34
C GLN A 76 5.62 -7.42 7.78
N HIS A 77 5.42 -6.52 8.76
CA HIS A 77 5.51 -6.82 10.19
C HIS A 77 4.28 -6.34 10.98
N ASP A 78 3.30 -5.73 10.31
CA ASP A 78 2.13 -5.14 10.97
C ASP A 78 0.91 -5.16 10.03
N ILE A 79 -0.14 -4.43 10.40
CA ILE A 79 -1.45 -4.44 9.77
C ILE A 79 -1.48 -3.52 8.55
N LEU A 80 -1.94 -4.05 7.41
CA LEU A 80 -2.42 -3.24 6.30
C LEU A 80 -3.91 -2.91 6.49
N ARG A 81 -4.26 -1.63 6.56
CA ARG A 81 -5.64 -1.17 6.73
C ARG A 81 -6.10 -0.34 5.53
N VAL A 82 -7.16 -0.80 4.87
CA VAL A 82 -7.80 -0.11 3.74
C VAL A 82 -9.27 0.13 4.11
N GLN A 83 -9.71 1.39 4.09
CA GLN A 83 -11.05 1.80 4.50
C GLN A 83 -11.55 2.96 3.64
N ALA A 84 -12.85 2.98 3.37
CA ALA A 84 -13.53 4.10 2.73
C ALA A 84 -14.86 4.37 3.44
N GLN A 85 -15.33 5.61 3.38
CA GLN A 85 -16.68 5.98 3.86
C GLN A 85 -17.77 5.53 2.87
N LYS A 86 -17.44 5.52 1.58
CA LYS A 86 -18.28 5.02 0.50
C LYS A 86 -17.79 3.63 0.08
N ASP A 87 -17.79 3.34 -1.21
CA ASP A 87 -17.49 2.03 -1.72
C ASP A 87 -15.98 1.75 -1.79
N ILE A 88 -15.61 0.49 -1.59
CA ILE A 88 -14.32 -0.06 -2.00
C ILE A 88 -14.59 -1.00 -3.18
N THR A 89 -13.99 -0.73 -4.32
CA THR A 89 -14.09 -1.59 -5.52
C THR A 89 -12.74 -2.23 -5.78
N ILE A 90 -12.73 -3.57 -5.85
CA ILE A 90 -11.54 -4.37 -6.18
C ILE A 90 -11.93 -5.28 -7.34
N GLY A 91 -11.14 -5.28 -8.41
CA GLY A 91 -11.44 -6.04 -9.62
C GLY A 91 -10.21 -6.32 -10.45
N SER A 92 -10.29 -7.36 -11.28
CA SER A 92 -9.33 -7.68 -12.33
C SER A 92 -10.07 -7.70 -13.66
N ALA A 93 -9.48 -7.10 -14.70
CA ALA A 93 -10.10 -7.03 -16.01
C ALA A 93 -9.90 -8.30 -16.86
N GLN A 94 -8.93 -9.13 -16.52
CA GLN A 94 -8.49 -10.23 -17.40
C GLN A 94 -8.30 -11.57 -16.68
N THR A 95 -7.85 -11.57 -15.43
CA THR A 95 -7.43 -12.78 -14.74
C THR A 95 -8.27 -13.00 -13.48
N ALA A 96 -7.70 -12.82 -12.30
CA ALA A 96 -8.32 -13.16 -11.04
C ALA A 96 -8.13 -12.06 -9.99
N VAL A 97 -8.98 -12.09 -8.98
CA VAL A 97 -8.78 -11.41 -7.70
C VAL A 97 -8.67 -12.51 -6.65
N GLU A 98 -7.54 -12.56 -5.95
CA GLU A 98 -7.24 -13.61 -4.98
C GLU A 98 -7.16 -13.04 -3.57
N TYR A 99 -7.80 -13.74 -2.63
CA TYR A 99 -7.71 -13.44 -1.20
C TYR A 99 -7.24 -14.70 -0.49
N ALA A 100 -6.10 -14.61 0.18
CA ALA A 100 -5.52 -15.72 0.93
C ALA A 100 -5.07 -15.23 2.31
N ALA A 101 -5.33 -16.03 3.34
CA ALA A 101 -4.84 -15.77 4.69
C ALA A 101 -4.49 -17.10 5.37
N PRO A 102 -3.41 -17.15 6.18
CA PRO A 102 -2.99 -18.40 6.83
C PRO A 102 -3.93 -18.83 7.97
N LYS A 103 -4.71 -17.90 8.53
CA LYS A 103 -5.60 -18.17 9.67
C LYS A 103 -7.07 -18.00 9.33
N ARG A 104 -7.46 -16.83 8.86
CA ARG A 104 -8.87 -16.47 8.68
C ARG A 104 -9.09 -15.46 7.57
N ILE A 105 -10.13 -15.68 6.76
CA ILE A 105 -10.75 -14.67 5.90
C ILE A 105 -12.20 -14.48 6.36
N ARG A 106 -12.63 -13.24 6.56
CA ARG A 106 -14.00 -12.91 6.99
C ARG A 106 -14.58 -11.77 6.16
N ILE A 107 -15.74 -12.02 5.58
CA ILE A 107 -16.58 -11.03 4.90
C ILE A 107 -17.86 -10.93 5.71
N ALA A 108 -18.22 -9.74 6.17
CA ALA A 108 -19.38 -9.57 7.04
C ALA A 108 -20.08 -8.23 6.79
N THR A 109 -21.39 -8.20 6.97
CA THR A 109 -22.20 -7.00 6.91
C THR A 109 -22.69 -6.60 8.31
N ALA A 110 -23.01 -5.32 8.50
CA ALA A 110 -23.57 -4.82 9.75
C ALA A 110 -24.92 -5.49 10.11
N ALA A 111 -25.67 -5.94 9.10
CA ALA A 111 -26.92 -6.67 9.27
C ALA A 111 -26.73 -8.13 9.73
N GLY A 112 -25.48 -8.61 9.91
CA GLY A 112 -25.18 -9.92 10.49
C GLY A 112 -24.96 -11.07 9.49
N ALA A 113 -25.06 -10.82 8.17
CA ALA A 113 -24.67 -11.82 7.18
C ALA A 113 -23.13 -11.90 7.08
N SER A 114 -22.57 -13.11 7.01
CA SER A 114 -21.12 -13.30 6.89
C SER A 114 -20.71 -14.61 6.23
N ILE A 115 -19.51 -14.59 5.67
CA ILE A 115 -18.77 -15.75 5.15
C ILE A 115 -17.41 -15.76 5.85
N VAL A 116 -17.08 -16.87 6.50
CA VAL A 116 -15.82 -17.04 7.25
C VAL A 116 -15.11 -18.29 6.76
N LEU A 117 -13.85 -18.16 6.38
CA LEU A 117 -12.94 -19.26 6.06
C LEU A 117 -11.94 -19.38 7.20
N GLU A 118 -11.97 -20.48 7.95
CA GLU A 118 -11.11 -20.70 9.13
C GLU A 118 -10.97 -22.18 9.45
N GLY A 119 -9.75 -22.62 9.79
CA GLY A 119 -9.49 -23.99 10.24
C GLY A 119 -9.89 -25.07 9.23
N GLY A 120 -9.86 -24.76 7.93
CA GLY A 120 -10.33 -25.65 6.84
C GLY A 120 -11.84 -25.66 6.63
N ASN A 121 -12.61 -24.89 7.40
CA ASN A 121 -14.07 -24.80 7.29
C ASN A 121 -14.49 -23.53 6.55
N ILE A 122 -15.64 -23.60 5.89
CA ILE A 122 -16.36 -22.45 5.33
C ILE A 122 -17.67 -22.33 6.11
N THR A 123 -17.83 -21.23 6.85
CA THR A 123 -19.05 -20.93 7.61
C THR A 123 -19.81 -19.81 6.91
N VAL A 124 -21.03 -20.11 6.47
CA VAL A 124 -21.95 -19.12 5.90
C VAL A 124 -23.06 -18.86 6.90
N THR A 125 -23.12 -17.63 7.42
CA THR A 125 -24.12 -17.20 8.39
C THR A 125 -25.00 -16.13 7.76
N ALA A 126 -26.31 -16.31 7.81
CA ALA A 126 -27.26 -15.27 7.41
C ALA A 126 -28.45 -15.27 8.38
N PRO A 127 -28.83 -14.12 8.96
CA PRO A 127 -30.05 -14.02 9.77
C PRO A 127 -31.33 -14.07 8.92
N GLY A 128 -31.21 -13.79 7.62
CA GLY A 128 -32.29 -13.90 6.64
C GLY A 128 -32.20 -15.20 5.83
N ARG A 129 -32.45 -15.07 4.52
CA ARG A 129 -32.46 -16.19 3.57
C ARG A 129 -31.09 -16.36 2.90
N ILE A 130 -30.69 -17.61 2.66
CA ILE A 130 -29.57 -17.96 1.76
C ILE A 130 -30.18 -18.56 0.48
N ASP A 131 -30.13 -17.83 -0.63
CA ASP A 131 -30.59 -18.31 -1.93
C ASP A 131 -29.44 -18.96 -2.72
N VAL A 132 -29.52 -20.26 -3.00
CA VAL A 132 -28.48 -20.99 -3.75
C VAL A 132 -29.04 -21.53 -5.08
N LYS A 133 -28.93 -20.74 -6.14
CA LYS A 133 -29.39 -21.10 -7.50
C LYS A 133 -28.33 -21.93 -8.22
N THR A 134 -28.63 -23.20 -8.56
CA THR A 134 -27.73 -24.05 -9.38
C THR A 134 -28.54 -25.15 -10.10
N GLY A 135 -28.03 -25.62 -11.24
CA GLY A 135 -28.57 -26.79 -11.96
C GLY A 135 -28.09 -28.14 -11.43
N ASN A 136 -27.01 -28.17 -10.63
CA ASN A 136 -26.46 -29.38 -10.02
C ASN A 136 -25.82 -29.06 -8.66
N LYS A 137 -26.10 -29.89 -7.64
CA LYS A 137 -25.51 -29.82 -6.29
C LYS A 137 -24.85 -31.18 -6.02
N GLN A 138 -23.54 -31.21 -5.89
CA GLN A 138 -22.80 -32.41 -5.50
C GLN A 138 -21.95 -32.09 -4.28
N PHE A 139 -22.07 -32.91 -3.24
CA PHE A 139 -21.21 -32.87 -2.06
C PHE A 139 -20.33 -34.13 -2.11
N ALA A 140 -19.11 -33.95 -2.60
CA ALA A 140 -18.08 -35.00 -2.56
C ALA A 140 -17.40 -35.02 -1.18
N GLY A 141 -16.53 -36.01 -0.96
CA GLY A 141 -15.69 -36.05 0.24
C GLY A 141 -14.75 -34.85 0.36
N PRO A 142 -14.08 -34.68 1.52
CA PRO A 142 -13.17 -33.57 1.75
C PRO A 142 -11.97 -33.61 0.80
N ASP A 143 -11.51 -32.44 0.36
CA ASP A 143 -10.31 -32.24 -0.45
C ASP A 143 -9.42 -31.13 0.15
N ARG A 144 -8.15 -31.07 -0.24
CA ARG A 144 -7.16 -30.09 0.25
C ARG A 144 -6.36 -29.48 -0.90
N LEU A 145 -6.53 -28.17 -1.10
CA LEU A 145 -5.70 -27.37 -2.01
C LEU A 145 -4.87 -26.35 -1.19
N PRO A 146 -3.55 -26.56 -1.03
CA PRO A 146 -2.69 -25.61 -0.32
C PRO A 146 -2.44 -24.35 -1.16
N TYR A 147 -2.37 -23.19 -0.48
CA TYR A 147 -1.93 -21.92 -1.07
C TYR A 147 -0.55 -21.54 -0.52
N ALA A 148 0.40 -21.23 -1.41
CA ALA A 148 1.76 -20.85 -1.02
C ALA A 148 1.82 -19.37 -0.64
N PHE A 149 2.22 -19.07 0.60
CA PHE A 149 2.35 -17.68 1.08
C PHE A 149 3.77 -17.12 0.84
N PRO A 150 3.90 -15.82 0.52
CA PRO A 150 5.20 -15.17 0.41
C PRO A 150 5.91 -15.17 1.78
N GLN A 151 7.22 -15.44 1.77
CA GLN A 151 8.06 -15.40 2.96
C GLN A 151 8.65 -14.00 3.14
N PHE A 152 8.28 -13.29 4.20
CA PHE A 152 8.88 -12.01 4.56
C PHE A 152 10.10 -12.26 5.45
N THR A 153 11.24 -12.60 4.85
CA THR A 153 12.50 -12.74 5.59
C THR A 153 13.29 -11.45 5.48
N VAL A 154 13.31 -10.64 6.54
CA VAL A 154 14.31 -9.59 6.68
C VAL A 154 15.63 -10.24 7.06
N CYS A 155 16.65 -10.08 6.22
CA CYS A 155 18.01 -10.38 6.64
C CYS A 155 18.39 -9.35 7.71
N LYS A 156 18.47 -9.79 8.96
CA LYS A 156 18.88 -8.96 10.10
C LYS A 156 20.22 -8.28 9.84
N GLN A 157 21.12 -8.95 9.12
CA GLN A 157 22.40 -8.37 8.69
C GLN A 157 22.21 -7.23 7.68
N CYS A 158 21.30 -7.35 6.69
CA CYS A 158 21.05 -6.28 5.72
C CYS A 158 20.48 -5.00 6.34
N VAL A 159 19.73 -5.10 7.43
CA VAL A 159 19.23 -3.92 8.16
C VAL A 159 20.36 -3.25 8.95
N LEU A 160 21.23 -4.04 9.57
CA LEU A 160 22.39 -3.53 10.30
C LEU A 160 23.38 -2.86 9.35
N ASP A 161 23.70 -3.50 8.22
CA ASP A 161 24.61 -2.95 7.20
C ASP A 161 24.05 -1.64 6.57
N ALA A 162 22.72 -1.54 6.42
CA ALA A 162 22.07 -0.32 5.92
C ALA A 162 22.13 0.83 6.95
N HIS A 163 22.02 0.53 8.25
CA HIS A 163 22.18 1.51 9.32
C HIS A 163 23.63 2.01 9.40
N ASP A 164 24.60 1.10 9.34
CA ASP A 164 26.03 1.43 9.39
C ASP A 164 26.48 2.20 8.14
N GLY A 165 25.91 1.88 6.97
CA GLY A 165 26.11 2.62 5.74
C GLY A 165 25.71 4.10 5.86
N VAL A 166 24.60 4.41 6.53
CA VAL A 166 24.16 5.80 6.76
C VAL A 166 25.07 6.51 7.77
N GLN A 167 25.50 5.84 8.84
CA GLN A 167 26.42 6.43 9.82
C GLN A 167 27.81 6.74 9.23
N SER A 168 28.30 5.89 8.32
CA SER A 168 29.59 6.12 7.64
C SER A 168 29.61 7.35 6.73
N ILE A 169 28.43 7.81 6.28
CA ILE A 169 28.29 9.03 5.47
C ILE A 169 28.30 10.27 6.37
N THR A 170 27.89 10.16 7.63
CA THR A 170 27.87 11.28 8.59
C THR A 170 29.18 11.49 9.35
N ASP A 171 30.01 10.46 9.53
CA ASP A 171 31.28 10.54 10.28
C ASP A 171 32.50 10.99 9.45
N LYS A 172 32.30 11.32 8.16
CA LYS A 172 33.35 11.86 7.27
C LYS A 172 33.25 13.36 7.00
N ALA A 173 32.52 14.09 7.85
CA ALA A 173 32.44 15.55 7.80
C ALA A 173 33.24 16.19 8.95
#